data_AF-A0A0J7KPR4-F1
#
_entry.id   AF-A0A0J7KPR4-F1
#
_cell.length_a   1.000
_cell.length_b   1.000
_cell.length_c   1.000
_cell.angle_alpha   90.00
_cell.angle_beta   90.00
_cell.angle_gamma   90.00
#
_symmetry.space_group_name_H-M   'P 1'
#
loop_
_entity.id
_entity.type
_entity.pdbx_description
1 polymer ?
#
loop_
_entity_poly.entity_id
_entity_poly.type
_entity_poly.pdbx_seq_one_letter_code
_entity_poly.pdbx_strand_id
1 'polypeptide(L)'
;MKNAVQETACKSKNATNAEVNEKKNSETDWWLVFGGITVLTLITRFYKVTEPEHVCWDETHFGKMGSWYINRTFFFDVHPPLGKMLIALSGYMTGYDGRFAFEKPGDKFENVNYIGMRIFCTILGASTVPLSYLIVWDLTKSIRASALSAILILFDVGLLTLNQYILLDPILLCFMMCATWGMARVASLRDRPFTRSWWSWLSFTGASLACTISVKFVGLFVVLLVGLYTVYELWRELGDLSRPVITTYSHKDDNNLWLVKKFDTDAIPSEPELVKHGDLVRLEHVITRRNLHSHKEIAPISKKHYQVTGYGENGTGDANDVWKILITNKRNGDVVETVTSKLKFVHYLHHCVLTCSGKTLPKWGYSQQEVSCNPNMRDKNALWNIEDNQYAKLPNVSFRVYAPGFLDRFLESHAVMLQGNSDLKVKEGEVSSRPWQWPINYRVNY
;
A
#
# COMPACT_ATOMS: atom_id res chain seq x y z
N MET A 1 -38.54 57.44 4.84
CA MET A 1 -37.46 56.50 5.21
C MET A 1 -37.93 55.14 5.75
N LYS A 2 -39.03 55.03 6.52
CA LYS A 2 -39.50 53.72 7.04
C LYS A 2 -39.95 52.70 5.97
N ASN A 3 -40.61 53.16 4.90
CA ASN A 3 -41.11 52.25 3.85
C ASN A 3 -40.00 51.61 2.99
N ALA A 4 -38.91 52.34 2.69
CA ALA A 4 -37.81 51.83 1.88
C ALA A 4 -36.97 50.75 2.61
N VAL A 5 -36.81 50.85 3.93
CA VAL A 5 -36.10 49.84 4.74
C VAL A 5 -36.90 48.53 4.81
N GLN A 6 -38.23 48.63 4.90
CA GLN A 6 -39.13 47.48 4.99
C GLN A 6 -39.25 46.74 3.65
N GLU A 7 -39.24 47.46 2.52
CA GLU A 7 -39.20 46.88 1.18
C GLU A 7 -37.90 46.12 0.88
N THR A 8 -36.76 46.67 1.32
CA THR A 8 -35.43 46.06 1.11
C THR A 8 -35.27 44.79 1.95
N ALA A 9 -35.76 44.80 3.20
CA ALA A 9 -35.77 43.62 4.07
C ALA A 9 -36.73 42.52 3.56
N CYS A 10 -37.86 42.88 2.96
CA CYS A 10 -38.80 41.92 2.37
C CYS A 10 -38.23 41.28 1.08
N LYS A 11 -37.58 42.06 0.21
CA LYS A 11 -36.89 41.55 -0.98
C LYS A 11 -35.72 40.61 -0.64
N SER A 12 -34.92 40.95 0.38
CA SER A 12 -33.83 40.09 0.87
C SER A 12 -34.32 38.77 1.46
N LYS A 13 -35.42 38.79 2.24
CA LYS A 13 -36.06 37.58 2.78
C LYS A 13 -36.69 36.71 1.69
N ASN A 14 -37.31 37.31 0.68
CA ASN A 14 -37.88 36.56 -0.44
C ASN A 14 -36.81 35.94 -1.34
N ALA A 15 -35.68 36.62 -1.56
CA ALA A 15 -34.54 36.08 -2.30
C ALA A 15 -33.89 34.90 -1.56
N THR A 16 -33.65 35.03 -0.25
CA THR A 16 -33.12 33.92 0.57
C THR A 16 -34.08 32.74 0.65
N ASN A 17 -35.40 32.98 0.76
CA ASN A 17 -36.40 31.90 0.72
C ASN A 17 -36.48 31.23 -0.66
N ALA A 18 -36.31 31.98 -1.75
CA ALA A 18 -36.28 31.44 -3.11
C ALA A 18 -35.05 30.56 -3.33
N GLU A 19 -33.85 31.00 -2.93
CA GLU A 19 -32.61 30.22 -3.01
C GLU A 19 -32.67 28.93 -2.17
N VAL A 20 -33.25 29.00 -0.97
CA VAL A 20 -33.45 27.83 -0.10
C VAL A 20 -34.43 26.84 -0.74
N ASN A 21 -35.53 27.33 -1.32
CA ASN A 21 -36.50 26.49 -2.01
C ASN A 21 -35.93 25.85 -3.28
N GLU A 22 -35.14 26.60 -4.06
CA GLU A 22 -34.50 26.09 -5.28
C GLU A 22 -33.44 25.03 -4.96
N LYS A 23 -32.65 25.23 -3.90
CA LYS A 23 -31.69 24.24 -3.41
C LYS A 23 -32.37 22.97 -2.88
N LYS A 24 -33.49 23.12 -2.17
CA LYS A 24 -34.30 22.00 -1.66
C LYS A 24 -34.96 21.20 -2.80
N ASN A 25 -35.45 21.88 -3.83
CA ASN A 25 -35.99 21.23 -5.03
C ASN A 25 -34.89 20.48 -5.78
N SER A 26 -33.72 21.09 -5.97
CA SER A 26 -32.58 20.44 -6.62
C SER A 26 -32.06 19.21 -5.86
N GLU A 27 -32.09 19.21 -4.52
CA GLU A 27 -31.73 18.05 -3.71
C GLU A 27 -32.77 16.93 -3.85
N THR A 28 -34.05 17.29 -3.89
CA THR A 28 -35.15 16.32 -4.08
C THR A 28 -35.05 15.66 -5.45
N ASP A 29 -34.80 16.45 -6.50
CA ASP A 29 -34.62 15.94 -7.87
C ASP A 29 -33.41 15.00 -7.96
N TRP A 30 -32.31 15.31 -7.27
CA TRP A 30 -31.14 14.45 -7.20
C TRP A 30 -31.48 13.08 -6.62
N TRP A 31 -32.17 13.03 -5.47
CA TRP A 31 -32.58 11.79 -4.81
C TRP A 31 -33.58 10.98 -5.64
N LEU A 32 -34.52 11.66 -6.32
CA LEU A 32 -35.50 11.00 -7.19
C LEU A 32 -34.81 10.33 -8.39
N VAL A 33 -33.89 11.05 -9.06
CA VAL A 33 -33.17 10.51 -10.22
C VAL A 33 -32.24 9.37 -9.79
N PHE A 34 -31.46 9.56 -8.73
CA PHE A 34 -30.56 8.53 -8.21
C PHE A 34 -31.32 7.29 -7.72
N GLY A 35 -32.41 7.48 -6.99
CA GLY A 35 -33.29 6.40 -6.54
C GLY A 35 -33.91 5.64 -7.70
N GLY A 36 -34.42 6.35 -8.71
CA GLY A 36 -34.97 5.75 -9.93
C GLY A 36 -33.94 4.90 -10.68
N ILE A 37 -32.73 5.42 -10.88
CA ILE A 37 -31.62 4.69 -11.51
C ILE A 37 -31.27 3.44 -10.71
N THR A 38 -31.21 3.54 -9.38
CA THR A 38 -30.87 2.41 -8.51
C THR A 38 -31.94 1.32 -8.59
N VAL A 39 -33.21 1.68 -8.58
CA VAL A 39 -34.33 0.73 -8.74
C VAL A 39 -34.28 0.05 -10.11
N LEU A 40 -34.08 0.82 -11.20
CA LEU A 40 -33.93 0.25 -12.54
C LEU A 40 -32.72 -0.67 -12.65
N THR A 41 -31.63 -0.35 -11.95
CA THR A 41 -30.43 -1.21 -11.87
C THR A 41 -30.77 -2.54 -11.21
N LEU A 42 -31.48 -2.53 -10.08
CA LEU A 42 -31.91 -3.75 -9.41
C LEU A 42 -32.82 -4.60 -10.32
N ILE A 43 -33.80 -3.98 -10.99
CA ILE A 43 -34.71 -4.69 -11.89
C ILE A 43 -33.95 -5.34 -13.04
N THR A 44 -33.06 -4.59 -13.70
CA THR A 44 -32.35 -5.08 -14.89
C THR A 44 -31.26 -6.10 -14.57
N ARG A 45 -30.49 -5.89 -13.50
CA ARG A 45 -29.32 -6.75 -13.17
C ARG A 45 -29.74 -8.07 -12.53
N PHE A 46 -30.80 -8.09 -11.74
CA PHE A 46 -31.29 -9.32 -11.09
C PHE A 46 -32.32 -10.08 -11.92
N TYR A 47 -32.72 -9.54 -13.08
CA TYR A 47 -33.60 -10.25 -13.99
C TYR A 47 -32.94 -11.56 -14.45
N LYS A 48 -33.58 -12.69 -14.11
CA LYS A 48 -33.17 -14.05 -14.50
C LYS A 48 -31.72 -14.43 -14.14
N VAL A 49 -31.19 -13.93 -13.02
CA VAL A 49 -29.82 -14.25 -12.56
C VAL A 49 -29.54 -15.75 -12.33
N THR A 50 -30.59 -16.52 -12.04
CA THR A 50 -30.49 -17.98 -11.85
C THR A 50 -30.41 -18.74 -13.18
N GLU A 51 -30.86 -18.13 -14.28
CA GLU A 51 -30.78 -18.70 -15.62
C GLU A 51 -29.47 -18.26 -16.31
N PRO A 52 -28.81 -19.16 -17.06
CA PRO A 52 -29.15 -20.56 -17.26
C PRO A 52 -28.63 -21.46 -16.11
N GLU A 53 -29.30 -22.59 -15.87
CA GLU A 53 -28.96 -23.57 -14.82
C GLU A 53 -27.78 -24.50 -15.20
N HIS A 54 -26.79 -23.95 -15.90
CA HIS A 54 -25.56 -24.64 -16.25
C HIS A 54 -24.35 -23.71 -16.14
N VAL A 55 -23.18 -24.31 -15.99
CA VAL A 55 -21.90 -23.61 -15.85
C VAL A 55 -21.57 -22.87 -17.14
N CYS A 56 -21.34 -21.55 -17.04
CA CYS A 56 -20.95 -20.73 -18.19
C CYS A 56 -19.43 -20.56 -18.31
N TRP A 57 -18.97 -20.00 -19.45
CA TRP A 57 -17.57 -19.81 -19.90
C TRP A 57 -16.50 -19.89 -18.79
N ASP A 58 -16.38 -18.86 -17.95
CA ASP A 58 -15.35 -18.78 -16.90
C ASP A 58 -15.85 -19.13 -15.48
N GLU A 59 -17.13 -19.49 -15.34
CA GLU A 59 -17.64 -20.04 -14.08
C GLU A 59 -16.96 -21.39 -13.77
N THR A 60 -16.54 -22.11 -14.81
CA THR A 60 -15.72 -23.33 -14.70
C THR A 60 -14.46 -23.08 -13.87
N HIS A 61 -13.73 -22.00 -14.14
CA HIS A 61 -12.48 -21.67 -13.47
C HIS A 61 -12.72 -21.11 -12.06
N PHE A 62 -13.52 -20.05 -11.94
CA PHE A 62 -13.68 -19.34 -10.67
C PHE A 62 -14.56 -20.10 -9.67
N GLY A 63 -15.55 -20.87 -10.14
CA GLY A 63 -16.32 -21.79 -9.31
C GLY A 63 -15.45 -22.91 -8.74
N LYS A 64 -14.60 -23.52 -9.58
CA LYS A 64 -13.64 -24.55 -9.14
C LYS A 64 -12.69 -24.02 -8.07
N MET A 65 -12.14 -22.82 -8.29
CA MET A 65 -11.26 -22.19 -7.31
C MET A 65 -11.98 -21.82 -6.02
N GLY A 66 -13.24 -21.39 -6.09
CA GLY A 66 -14.09 -21.19 -4.90
C GLY A 66 -14.25 -22.47 -4.08
N SER A 67 -14.44 -23.60 -4.77
CA SER A 67 -14.52 -24.94 -4.17
C SER A 67 -13.23 -25.32 -3.45
N TRP A 68 -12.08 -25.04 -4.08
CA TRP A 68 -10.76 -25.29 -3.49
C TRP A 68 -10.49 -24.48 -2.23
N TYR A 69 -10.96 -23.24 -2.15
CA TYR A 69 -10.89 -22.45 -0.92
C TYR A 69 -11.71 -23.06 0.21
N ILE A 70 -12.94 -23.52 -0.08
CA ILE A 70 -13.81 -24.18 0.92
C ILE A 70 -13.17 -25.48 1.41
N ASN A 71 -12.63 -26.28 0.49
CA ASN A 71 -11.97 -27.56 0.80
C ASN A 71 -10.55 -27.41 1.37
N ARG A 72 -10.03 -26.17 1.46
CA ARG A 72 -8.64 -25.87 1.88
C ARG A 72 -7.58 -26.60 1.07
N THR A 73 -7.85 -26.84 -0.22
CA THR A 73 -6.89 -27.45 -1.14
C THR A 73 -6.05 -26.36 -1.78
N PHE A 74 -4.72 -26.49 -1.66
CA PHE A 74 -3.81 -25.55 -2.32
C PHE A 74 -3.94 -25.66 -3.84
N PHE A 75 -3.94 -24.50 -4.50
CA PHE A 75 -3.91 -24.39 -5.96
C PHE A 75 -3.13 -23.14 -6.35
N PHE A 76 -2.70 -23.09 -7.60
CA PHE A 76 -2.05 -21.93 -8.18
C PHE A 76 -2.95 -21.30 -9.26
N ASP A 77 -2.97 -19.97 -9.30
CA ASP A 77 -3.66 -19.19 -10.33
C ASP A 77 -2.92 -17.88 -10.61
N VAL A 78 -3.07 -17.36 -11.83
CA VAL A 78 -2.43 -16.11 -12.29
C VAL A 78 -3.03 -14.85 -11.67
N HIS A 79 -4.28 -14.90 -11.20
CA HIS A 79 -4.93 -13.77 -10.58
C HIS A 79 -4.73 -13.78 -9.06
N PRO A 80 -4.61 -12.59 -8.44
CA PRO A 80 -4.67 -12.43 -6.99
C PRO A 80 -5.91 -13.07 -6.32
N PRO A 81 -5.87 -13.35 -5.01
CA PRO A 81 -6.81 -14.27 -4.38
C PRO A 81 -8.14 -13.65 -3.94
N LEU A 82 -8.24 -12.33 -3.72
CA LEU A 82 -9.37 -11.71 -3.01
C LEU A 82 -10.72 -12.01 -3.67
N GLY A 83 -10.84 -11.86 -4.99
CA GLY A 83 -12.11 -12.06 -5.66
C GLY A 83 -12.61 -13.50 -5.55
N LYS A 84 -11.69 -14.47 -5.65
CA LYS A 84 -12.01 -15.90 -5.49
C LYS A 84 -12.38 -16.24 -4.05
N MET A 85 -11.68 -15.65 -3.08
CA MET A 85 -11.99 -15.79 -1.66
C MET A 85 -13.37 -15.22 -1.33
N LEU A 86 -13.77 -14.11 -1.94
CA LEU A 86 -15.10 -13.52 -1.77
C LEU A 86 -16.20 -14.37 -2.39
N ILE A 87 -15.96 -14.95 -3.57
CA ILE A 87 -16.88 -15.93 -4.19
C ILE A 87 -17.04 -17.16 -3.28
N ALA A 88 -15.93 -17.70 -2.78
CA ALA A 88 -15.93 -18.83 -1.84
C ALA A 88 -16.69 -18.49 -0.54
N LEU A 89 -16.47 -17.29 0.00
CA LEU A 89 -17.17 -16.79 1.19
C LEU A 89 -18.68 -16.72 0.95
N SER A 90 -19.11 -16.17 -0.19
CA SER A 90 -20.54 -16.12 -0.55
C SER A 90 -21.14 -17.51 -0.67
N GLY A 91 -20.45 -18.43 -1.36
CA GLY A 91 -20.87 -19.83 -1.47
C GLY A 91 -21.02 -20.49 -0.11
N TYR A 92 -20.00 -20.38 0.75
CA TYR A 92 -20.03 -20.94 2.09
C TYR A 92 -21.18 -20.39 2.94
N MET A 93 -21.42 -19.07 2.90
CA MET A 93 -22.52 -18.43 3.64
C MET A 93 -23.91 -18.83 3.12
N THR A 94 -24.02 -19.27 1.88
CA THR A 94 -25.29 -19.65 1.23
C THR A 94 -25.49 -21.16 1.12
N GLY A 95 -24.62 -21.95 1.76
CA GLY A 95 -24.78 -23.40 1.90
C GLY A 95 -24.16 -24.23 0.77
N TYR A 96 -23.20 -23.68 0.01
CA TYR A 96 -22.38 -24.45 -0.91
C TYR A 96 -21.28 -25.21 -0.17
N ASP A 97 -21.13 -26.50 -0.47
CA ASP A 97 -20.26 -27.44 0.26
C ASP A 97 -18.89 -27.69 -0.39
N GLY A 98 -18.62 -27.09 -1.56
CA GLY A 98 -17.35 -27.24 -2.27
C GLY A 98 -17.16 -28.56 -3.02
N ARG A 99 -18.21 -29.40 -3.15
CA ARG A 99 -18.07 -30.73 -3.78
C ARG A 99 -18.32 -30.76 -5.29
N PHE A 100 -19.04 -29.77 -5.81
CA PHE A 100 -19.38 -29.73 -7.24
C PHE A 100 -18.14 -29.53 -8.10
N ALA A 101 -17.95 -30.42 -9.09
CA ALA A 101 -16.85 -30.35 -10.03
C ALA A 101 -17.20 -29.43 -11.19
N PHE A 102 -16.65 -28.23 -11.19
CA PHE A 102 -16.72 -27.29 -12.30
C PHE A 102 -15.75 -27.72 -13.42
N GLU A 103 -16.17 -28.66 -14.28
CA GLU A 103 -15.30 -29.25 -15.30
C GLU A 103 -15.38 -28.53 -16.65
N LYS A 104 -16.59 -28.41 -17.22
CA LYS A 104 -16.77 -27.83 -18.57
C LYS A 104 -18.00 -26.92 -18.65
N PRO A 105 -17.99 -25.94 -19.58
CA PRO A 105 -19.17 -25.14 -19.84
C PRO A 105 -20.33 -26.03 -20.32
N GLY A 106 -21.53 -25.80 -19.79
CA GLY A 106 -22.74 -26.59 -20.08
C GLY A 106 -23.07 -27.65 -19.04
N ASP A 107 -22.20 -27.92 -18.06
CA ASP A 107 -22.52 -28.82 -16.96
C ASP A 107 -23.67 -28.25 -16.12
N LYS A 108 -24.69 -29.07 -15.84
CA LYS A 108 -25.86 -28.63 -15.08
C LYS A 108 -25.51 -28.54 -13.59
N PHE A 109 -26.06 -27.55 -12.90
CA PHE A 109 -25.82 -27.35 -11.47
C PHE A 109 -26.55 -28.34 -10.55
N GLU A 110 -27.38 -29.23 -11.10
CA GLU A 110 -28.13 -30.25 -10.35
C GLU A 110 -28.68 -29.74 -9.00
N ASN A 111 -28.31 -30.35 -7.88
CA ASN A 111 -28.76 -29.98 -6.52
C ASN A 111 -27.75 -29.10 -5.76
N VAL A 112 -26.95 -28.31 -6.47
CA VAL A 112 -25.87 -27.51 -5.88
C VAL A 112 -26.34 -26.09 -5.55
N ASN A 113 -25.97 -25.58 -4.38
CA ASN A 113 -26.29 -24.22 -3.95
C ASN A 113 -25.37 -23.15 -4.60
N TYR A 114 -25.39 -23.02 -5.94
CA TYR A 114 -24.57 -22.05 -6.67
C TYR A 114 -25.14 -20.62 -6.69
N ILE A 115 -26.45 -20.48 -6.45
CA ILE A 115 -27.22 -19.24 -6.60
C ILE A 115 -26.61 -18.08 -5.79
N GLY A 116 -26.15 -18.36 -4.56
CA GLY A 116 -25.54 -17.34 -3.71
C GLY A 116 -24.28 -16.70 -4.29
N MET A 117 -23.48 -17.49 -5.02
CA MET A 117 -22.29 -16.97 -5.70
C MET A 117 -22.67 -16.01 -6.83
N ARG A 118 -23.65 -16.39 -7.68
CA ARG A 118 -24.13 -15.51 -8.76
C ARG A 118 -24.75 -14.23 -8.22
N ILE A 119 -25.65 -14.33 -7.25
CA ILE A 119 -26.26 -13.17 -6.60
C ILE A 119 -25.20 -12.22 -6.03
N PHE A 120 -24.16 -12.74 -5.40
CA PHE A 120 -23.07 -11.93 -4.87
C PHE A 120 -22.30 -11.18 -5.96
N CYS A 121 -21.91 -11.86 -7.03
CA CYS A 121 -21.27 -11.22 -8.19
C CYS A 121 -22.21 -10.16 -8.81
N THR A 122 -23.51 -10.45 -8.91
CA THR A 122 -24.51 -9.51 -9.43
C THR A 122 -24.71 -8.30 -8.52
N ILE A 123 -24.69 -8.44 -7.20
CA ILE A 123 -24.76 -7.31 -6.26
C ILE A 123 -23.58 -6.35 -6.50
N LEU A 124 -22.37 -6.89 -6.56
CA LEU A 124 -21.16 -6.08 -6.76
C LEU A 124 -21.13 -5.47 -8.16
N GLY A 125 -21.48 -6.24 -9.19
CA GLY A 125 -21.60 -5.76 -10.56
C GLY A 125 -22.68 -4.69 -10.74
N ALA A 126 -23.83 -4.85 -10.09
CA ALA A 126 -24.93 -3.89 -10.12
C ALA A 126 -24.54 -2.54 -9.50
N SER A 127 -23.63 -2.52 -8.51
CA SER A 127 -23.15 -1.29 -7.90
C SER A 127 -22.45 -0.33 -8.87
N THR A 128 -21.97 -0.82 -10.02
CA THR A 128 -21.28 -0.01 -11.04
C THR A 128 -22.15 1.13 -11.59
N VAL A 129 -23.45 0.92 -11.73
CA VAL A 129 -24.40 1.93 -12.25
C VAL A 129 -24.63 3.08 -11.26
N PRO A 130 -25.02 2.85 -9.98
CA PRO A 130 -25.14 3.95 -9.03
C PRO A 130 -23.79 4.62 -8.74
N LEU A 131 -22.66 3.87 -8.74
CA LEU A 131 -21.34 4.46 -8.57
C LEU A 131 -20.95 5.40 -9.72
N SER A 132 -21.31 5.09 -10.97
CA SER A 132 -21.02 5.99 -12.10
C SER A 132 -21.78 7.31 -11.97
N TYR A 133 -23.03 7.27 -11.53
CA TYR A 133 -23.80 8.47 -11.21
C TYR A 133 -23.08 9.32 -10.16
N LEU A 134 -22.63 8.70 -9.05
CA LEU A 134 -21.95 9.39 -7.96
C LEU A 134 -20.61 10.00 -8.39
N ILE A 135 -19.82 9.27 -9.19
CA ILE A 135 -18.53 9.75 -9.73
C ILE A 135 -18.75 11.00 -10.59
N VAL A 136 -19.65 10.92 -11.57
CA VAL A 136 -19.90 12.04 -12.49
C VAL A 136 -20.54 13.21 -11.76
N TRP A 137 -21.37 12.97 -10.74
CA TRP A 137 -21.88 14.01 -9.87
C TRP A 137 -20.76 14.72 -9.11
N ASP A 138 -19.83 13.96 -8.53
CA ASP A 138 -18.72 14.55 -7.78
C ASP A 138 -17.77 15.36 -8.67
N LEU A 139 -17.63 14.99 -9.94
CA LEU A 139 -16.81 15.71 -10.92
C LEU A 139 -17.51 16.94 -11.54
N THR A 140 -18.81 16.85 -11.84
CA THR A 140 -19.52 17.85 -12.67
C THR A 140 -20.57 18.67 -11.93
N LYS A 141 -21.05 18.17 -10.78
CA LYS A 141 -22.19 18.74 -10.03
C LYS A 141 -23.46 18.94 -10.88
N SER A 142 -23.60 18.15 -11.96
CA SER A 142 -24.73 18.21 -12.88
C SER A 142 -25.56 16.93 -12.84
N ILE A 143 -26.85 17.06 -12.53
CA ILE A 143 -27.80 15.93 -12.50
C ILE A 143 -27.92 15.29 -13.89
N ARG A 144 -27.96 16.10 -14.95
CA ARG A 144 -28.14 15.62 -16.33
C ARG A 144 -26.94 14.80 -16.80
N ALA A 145 -25.72 15.27 -16.54
CA ALA A 145 -24.50 14.56 -16.90
C ALA A 145 -24.38 13.23 -16.13
N SER A 146 -24.72 13.25 -14.84
CA SER A 146 -24.69 12.07 -13.97
C SER A 146 -25.72 11.03 -14.40
N ALA A 147 -26.94 11.47 -14.72
CA ALA A 147 -27.99 10.60 -15.24
C ALA A 147 -27.61 9.98 -16.57
N LEU A 148 -27.04 10.76 -17.50
CA LEU A 148 -26.58 10.25 -18.79
C LEU A 148 -25.52 9.16 -18.63
N SER A 149 -24.52 9.37 -17.77
CA SER A 149 -23.47 8.37 -17.51
C SER A 149 -24.04 7.06 -16.97
N ALA A 150 -24.96 7.14 -16.00
CA ALA A 150 -25.59 5.97 -15.44
C ALA A 150 -26.49 5.25 -16.44
N ILE A 151 -27.25 5.97 -17.27
CA ILE A 151 -28.11 5.39 -18.31
C ILE A 151 -27.29 4.63 -19.36
N LEU A 152 -26.14 5.18 -19.78
CA LEU A 152 -25.26 4.50 -20.74
C LEU A 152 -24.76 3.15 -20.20
N ILE A 153 -24.37 3.10 -18.93
CA ILE A 153 -23.89 1.87 -18.28
C ILE A 153 -25.05 0.93 -17.97
N LEU A 154 -26.22 1.45 -17.59
CA LEU A 154 -27.42 0.67 -17.28
C LEU A 154 -27.85 -0.17 -18.49
N PHE A 155 -27.88 0.44 -19.68
CA PHE A 155 -28.28 -0.22 -20.93
C PHE A 155 -27.13 -0.85 -21.72
N ASP A 156 -25.92 -0.92 -21.15
CA ASP A 156 -24.81 -1.65 -21.75
C ASP A 156 -25.03 -3.17 -21.62
N VAL A 157 -25.15 -3.86 -22.76
CA VAL A 157 -25.41 -5.31 -22.83
C VAL A 157 -24.20 -6.14 -22.39
N GLY A 158 -22.97 -5.65 -22.63
CA GLY A 158 -21.75 -6.35 -22.22
C GLY A 158 -21.60 -6.37 -20.71
N LEU A 159 -21.82 -5.23 -20.05
CA LEU A 159 -21.82 -5.16 -18.59
C LEU A 159 -23.01 -5.90 -17.97
N LEU A 160 -24.17 -5.91 -18.64
CA LEU A 160 -25.31 -6.68 -18.18
C LEU A 160 -24.99 -8.18 -18.14
N THR A 161 -24.39 -8.73 -19.20
CA THR A 161 -24.04 -10.16 -19.26
C THR A 161 -22.91 -10.53 -18.32
N LEU A 162 -21.85 -9.72 -18.21
CA LEU A 162 -20.72 -9.99 -17.30
C LEU A 162 -21.14 -10.03 -15.83
N ASN A 163 -22.14 -9.25 -15.42
CA ASN A 163 -22.55 -9.14 -14.02
C ASN A 163 -23.38 -10.32 -13.50
N GLN A 164 -23.87 -11.22 -14.37
CA GLN A 164 -24.80 -12.28 -13.99
C GLN A 164 -24.12 -13.58 -13.55
N TYR A 165 -22.84 -13.74 -13.87
CA TYR A 165 -22.13 -15.01 -13.72
C TYR A 165 -21.10 -14.97 -12.57
N ILE A 166 -20.67 -16.15 -12.13
CA ILE A 166 -19.60 -16.33 -11.13
C ILE A 166 -18.25 -15.95 -11.74
N LEU A 167 -18.01 -14.65 -11.87
CA LEU A 167 -16.82 -14.06 -12.48
C LEU A 167 -16.10 -13.14 -11.49
N LEU A 168 -14.81 -12.92 -11.73
CA LEU A 168 -14.03 -11.92 -11.01
C LEU A 168 -14.30 -10.50 -11.49
N ASP A 169 -14.73 -10.32 -12.74
CA ASP A 169 -14.87 -8.99 -13.34
C ASP A 169 -15.92 -8.10 -12.66
N PRO A 170 -17.10 -8.59 -12.22
CA PRO A 170 -18.05 -7.77 -11.44
C PRO A 170 -17.47 -7.23 -10.13
N ILE A 171 -16.68 -8.06 -9.45
CA ILE A 171 -15.98 -7.70 -8.20
C ILE A 171 -14.90 -6.65 -8.48
N LEU A 172 -14.11 -6.88 -9.54
CA LEU A 172 -13.08 -5.97 -9.99
C LEU A 172 -13.66 -4.59 -10.35
N LEU A 173 -14.72 -4.58 -11.18
CA LEU A 173 -15.39 -3.35 -11.61
C LEU A 173 -15.97 -2.58 -10.41
N CYS A 174 -16.58 -3.28 -9.43
CA CYS A 174 -17.04 -2.65 -8.20
C CYS A 174 -15.91 -1.91 -7.47
N PHE A 175 -14.77 -2.57 -7.21
CA PHE A 175 -13.67 -1.94 -6.50
C PHE A 175 -12.97 -0.84 -7.32
N MET A 176 -12.87 -0.99 -8.65
CA MET A 176 -12.38 0.05 -9.55
C MET A 176 -13.26 1.31 -9.51
N MET A 177 -14.59 1.13 -9.52
CA MET A 177 -15.54 2.23 -9.42
C MET A 177 -15.49 2.88 -8.04
N CYS A 178 -15.38 2.10 -6.95
CA CYS A 178 -15.18 2.63 -5.60
C CYS A 178 -13.87 3.43 -5.48
N ALA A 179 -12.76 2.94 -6.06
CA ALA A 179 -11.49 3.65 -6.05
C ALA A 179 -11.56 4.98 -6.83
N THR A 180 -12.22 4.97 -7.99
CA THR A 180 -12.43 6.16 -8.82
C THR A 180 -13.36 7.16 -8.11
N TRP A 181 -14.39 6.69 -7.43
CA TRP A 181 -15.27 7.52 -6.62
C TRP A 181 -14.54 8.13 -5.42
N GLY A 182 -13.73 7.33 -4.73
CA GLY A 182 -12.85 7.80 -3.67
C GLY A 182 -11.91 8.91 -4.15
N MET A 183 -11.29 8.74 -5.31
CA MET A 183 -10.46 9.77 -5.95
C MET A 183 -11.26 11.05 -6.22
N ALA A 184 -12.42 10.97 -6.87
CA ALA A 184 -13.29 12.12 -7.14
C ALA A 184 -13.74 12.81 -5.84
N ARG A 185 -13.99 12.04 -4.77
CA ARG A 185 -14.35 12.56 -3.45
C ARG A 185 -13.21 13.29 -2.76
N VAL A 186 -12.01 12.71 -2.75
CA VAL A 186 -10.81 13.36 -2.21
C VAL A 186 -10.53 14.65 -2.97
N ALA A 187 -10.67 14.63 -4.31
CA ALA A 187 -10.56 15.80 -5.16
C ALA A 187 -11.57 16.91 -4.78
N SER A 188 -12.84 16.54 -4.52
CA SER A 188 -13.87 17.50 -4.10
C SER A 188 -13.62 18.13 -2.72
N LEU A 189 -12.79 17.48 -1.89
CA LEU A 189 -12.42 17.94 -0.54
C LEU A 189 -11.06 18.64 -0.50
N ARG A 190 -10.49 18.96 -1.66
CA ARG A 190 -9.18 19.60 -1.82
C ARG A 190 -9.04 20.91 -1.05
N ASP A 191 -10.11 21.71 -0.96
CA ASP A 191 -10.09 22.99 -0.22
C ASP A 191 -10.04 22.82 1.31
N ARG A 192 -10.22 21.59 1.81
CA ARG A 192 -10.24 21.26 3.23
C ARG A 192 -9.36 20.03 3.53
N PRO A 193 -8.05 20.11 3.22
CA PRO A 193 -7.15 18.99 3.40
C PRO A 193 -7.01 18.65 4.89
N PHE A 194 -6.66 17.39 5.19
CA PHE A 194 -6.44 16.89 6.56
C PHE A 194 -7.66 16.89 7.49
N THR A 195 -8.86 17.19 7.00
CA THR A 195 -10.09 16.98 7.77
C THR A 195 -10.36 15.48 7.98
N ARG A 196 -11.17 15.13 8.99
CA ARG A 196 -11.58 13.72 9.22
C ARG A 196 -12.26 13.12 7.99
N SER A 197 -13.09 13.91 7.31
CA SER A 197 -13.74 13.51 6.05
C SER A 197 -12.71 13.22 4.96
N TRP A 198 -11.71 14.10 4.79
CA TRP A 198 -10.64 13.89 3.82
C TRP A 198 -9.86 12.61 4.10
N TRP A 199 -9.46 12.36 5.37
CA TRP A 199 -8.79 11.12 5.77
C TRP A 199 -9.65 9.87 5.60
N SER A 200 -10.96 9.94 5.87
CA SER A 200 -11.85 8.80 5.65
C SER A 200 -11.98 8.46 4.18
N TRP A 201 -12.12 9.46 3.31
CA TRP A 201 -12.20 9.24 1.86
C TRP A 201 -10.85 8.80 1.28
N LEU A 202 -9.73 9.31 1.79
CA LEU A 202 -8.41 8.86 1.41
C LEU A 202 -8.18 7.39 1.81
N SER A 203 -8.56 7.02 3.04
CA SER A 203 -8.47 5.64 3.52
C SER A 203 -9.38 4.69 2.73
N PHE A 204 -10.60 5.14 2.43
CA PHE A 204 -11.53 4.41 1.55
C PHE A 204 -10.97 4.20 0.14
N THR A 205 -10.33 5.24 -0.43
CA THR A 205 -9.65 5.15 -1.73
C THR A 205 -8.52 4.14 -1.67
N GLY A 206 -7.65 4.23 -0.65
CA GLY A 206 -6.54 3.29 -0.45
C GLY A 206 -6.99 1.85 -0.27
N ALA A 207 -8.02 1.61 0.55
CA ALA A 207 -8.62 0.29 0.73
C ALA A 207 -9.22 -0.24 -0.57
N SER A 208 -9.96 0.59 -1.31
CA SER A 208 -10.55 0.20 -2.60
C SER A 208 -9.49 -0.13 -3.65
N LEU A 209 -8.38 0.64 -3.70
CA LEU A 209 -7.22 0.34 -4.56
C LEU A 209 -6.56 -0.99 -4.18
N ALA A 210 -6.34 -1.23 -2.88
CA ALA A 210 -5.76 -2.49 -2.40
C ALA A 210 -6.64 -3.69 -2.76
N CYS A 211 -7.96 -3.57 -2.57
CA CYS A 211 -8.93 -4.59 -2.98
C CYS A 211 -8.90 -4.82 -4.50
N THR A 212 -8.82 -3.74 -5.29
CA THR A 212 -8.77 -3.82 -6.75
C THR A 212 -7.57 -4.63 -7.25
N ILE A 213 -6.36 -4.33 -6.76
CA ILE A 213 -5.13 -5.09 -7.08
C ILE A 213 -5.28 -6.54 -6.63
N SER A 214 -5.85 -6.75 -5.44
CA SER A 214 -6.01 -8.09 -4.84
C SER A 214 -7.05 -8.97 -5.55
N VAL A 215 -7.86 -8.43 -6.47
CA VAL A 215 -8.77 -9.20 -7.33
C VAL A 215 -8.10 -9.60 -8.65
N LYS A 216 -7.52 -8.64 -9.38
CA LYS A 216 -6.90 -8.87 -10.71
C LYS A 216 -5.84 -7.80 -10.97
N PHE A 217 -4.71 -8.18 -11.57
CA PHE A 217 -3.62 -7.22 -11.85
C PHE A 217 -3.98 -6.10 -12.84
N VAL A 218 -5.05 -6.24 -13.63
CA VAL A 218 -5.64 -5.14 -14.41
C VAL A 218 -5.99 -3.93 -13.53
N GLY A 219 -6.27 -4.16 -12.25
CA GLY A 219 -6.45 -3.14 -11.24
C GLY A 219 -5.27 -2.17 -11.07
N LEU A 220 -4.06 -2.54 -11.50
CA LEU A 220 -2.92 -1.61 -11.52
C LEU A 220 -3.16 -0.38 -12.42
N PHE A 221 -4.03 -0.46 -13.42
CA PHE A 221 -4.36 0.69 -14.26
C PHE A 221 -5.19 1.75 -13.51
N VAL A 222 -6.08 1.36 -12.60
CA VAL A 222 -6.77 2.36 -11.75
C VAL A 222 -5.82 2.94 -10.71
N VAL A 223 -4.87 2.15 -10.20
CA VAL A 223 -3.80 2.65 -9.32
C VAL A 223 -2.96 3.67 -10.07
N LEU A 224 -2.62 3.41 -11.33
CA LEU A 224 -1.92 4.35 -12.18
C LEU A 224 -2.73 5.62 -12.41
N LEU A 225 -4.03 5.52 -12.69
CA LEU A 225 -4.90 6.69 -12.85
C LEU A 225 -4.93 7.55 -11.57
N VAL A 226 -5.17 6.95 -10.40
CA VAL A 226 -5.17 7.66 -9.11
C VAL A 226 -3.78 8.19 -8.78
N GLY A 227 -2.73 7.45 -9.13
CA GLY A 227 -1.34 7.85 -8.96
C GLY A 227 -0.97 9.06 -9.83
N LEU A 228 -1.37 9.07 -11.10
CA LEU A 228 -1.20 10.20 -12.02
C LEU A 228 -1.98 11.42 -11.53
N TYR A 229 -3.21 11.23 -11.05
CA TYR A 229 -4.00 12.30 -10.45
C TYR A 229 -3.32 12.86 -9.18
N THR A 230 -2.77 11.97 -8.34
CA THR A 230 -2.00 12.37 -7.14
C THR A 230 -0.72 13.10 -7.52
N VAL A 231 0.00 12.65 -8.55
CA VAL A 231 1.17 13.36 -9.09
C VAL A 231 0.79 14.72 -9.62
N TYR A 232 -0.34 14.85 -10.32
CA TYR A 232 -0.86 16.15 -10.76
C TYR A 232 -1.18 17.08 -9.59
N GLU A 233 -1.85 16.58 -8.54
CA GLU A 233 -2.15 17.35 -7.33
C GLU A 233 -0.86 17.72 -6.57
N LEU A 234 0.07 16.78 -6.41
CA LEU A 234 1.38 17.03 -5.82
C LEU A 234 2.17 18.04 -6.64
N TRP A 235 2.19 17.94 -7.97
CA TRP A 235 2.87 18.89 -8.84
C TRP A 235 2.33 20.30 -8.67
N ARG A 236 1.01 20.44 -8.50
CA ARG A 236 0.36 21.72 -8.23
C ARG A 236 0.72 22.27 -6.85
N GLU A 237 0.85 21.42 -5.84
CA GLU A 237 1.28 21.81 -4.47
C GLU A 237 2.81 22.00 -4.34
N LEU A 238 3.63 21.30 -5.12
CA LEU A 238 5.09 21.44 -5.21
C LEU A 238 5.50 22.62 -6.07
N GLY A 239 4.65 23.01 -7.04
CA GLY A 239 4.75 24.25 -7.79
C GLY A 239 4.55 25.49 -6.90
N ASP A 240 4.06 25.32 -5.67
CA ASP A 240 4.13 26.33 -4.62
C ASP A 240 5.54 26.31 -4.00
N LEU A 241 6.41 27.19 -4.51
CA LEU A 241 7.82 27.36 -4.11
C LEU A 241 8.01 27.75 -2.63
N SER A 242 6.94 27.90 -1.85
CA SER A 242 6.99 28.20 -0.41
C SER A 242 7.32 27.01 0.49
N ARG A 243 7.45 25.78 -0.05
CA ARG A 243 7.54 24.55 0.77
C ARG A 243 8.77 23.67 0.44
N PRO A 244 9.66 23.36 1.40
CA PRO A 244 10.83 22.50 1.17
C PRO A 244 10.56 20.99 1.42
N VAL A 245 11.19 20.10 0.62
CA VAL A 245 11.14 18.61 0.77
C VAL A 245 12.56 18.00 0.71
N ILE A 246 12.82 16.94 1.50
CA ILE A 246 14.12 16.23 1.65
C ILE A 246 13.90 14.70 1.69
N THR A 247 14.81 13.90 1.09
CA THR A 247 14.86 12.41 1.08
C THR A 247 16.31 11.86 1.20
N THR A 248 16.50 10.54 1.48
CA THR A 248 17.75 9.72 1.31
C THR A 248 17.52 8.18 1.26
N TYR A 249 18.52 7.37 0.81
CA TYR A 249 18.63 5.89 0.95
C TYR A 249 20.09 5.34 1.02
N SER A 250 20.27 4.07 1.45
CA SER A 250 21.44 3.41 2.10
C SER A 250 21.62 1.90 1.73
N HIS A 251 22.84 1.36 1.57
CA HIS A 251 23.12 -0.09 1.32
C HIS A 251 24.06 -0.74 2.38
N LYS A 252 23.95 -2.07 2.58
CA LYS A 252 24.71 -2.91 3.56
C LYS A 252 25.79 -3.79 2.89
N ASP A 253 26.84 -4.15 3.66
CA ASP A 253 27.97 -5.07 3.34
C ASP A 253 28.45 -5.82 4.61
N ASP A 254 29.20 -6.91 4.46
CA ASP A 254 29.70 -7.80 5.51
C ASP A 254 30.86 -7.20 6.33
N ASN A 255 31.43 -6.07 5.89
CA ASN A 255 32.40 -5.26 6.66
C ASN A 255 31.77 -4.44 7.81
N ASN A 256 30.47 -4.60 8.08
CA ASN A 256 29.74 -3.81 9.08
C ASN A 256 29.73 -4.40 10.50
N LEU A 257 30.51 -5.45 10.75
CA LEU A 257 30.49 -6.16 12.04
C LEU A 257 31.47 -5.54 13.06
N TRP A 258 30.93 -5.09 14.19
CA TRP A 258 31.67 -4.48 15.30
C TRP A 258 31.41 -5.22 16.62
N LEU A 259 32.47 -5.43 17.39
CA LEU A 259 32.45 -5.96 18.75
C LEU A 259 32.40 -4.81 19.75
N VAL A 260 31.40 -4.80 20.64
CA VAL A 260 31.27 -3.79 21.70
C VAL A 260 31.98 -4.28 22.97
N LYS A 261 32.91 -3.48 23.49
CA LYS A 261 33.65 -3.73 24.74
C LYS A 261 33.42 -2.62 25.76
N LYS A 262 33.65 -2.91 27.05
CA LYS A 262 33.73 -1.89 28.09
C LYS A 262 34.97 -1.00 27.90
N PHE A 263 34.88 0.24 28.37
CA PHE A 263 35.96 1.22 28.23
C PHE A 263 37.13 1.02 29.19
N ASP A 264 36.92 0.34 30.32
CA ASP A 264 37.82 0.26 31.47
C ASP A 264 38.53 -1.10 31.63
N THR A 265 38.05 -2.15 30.94
CA THR A 265 38.66 -3.47 31.02
C THR A 265 38.55 -4.25 29.72
N ASP A 266 39.59 -5.03 29.41
CA ASP A 266 39.60 -6.00 28.31
C ASP A 266 39.11 -7.39 28.74
N ALA A 267 38.74 -7.57 30.01
CA ALA A 267 38.21 -8.82 30.54
C ALA A 267 36.79 -9.10 30.01
N ILE A 268 36.57 -10.31 29.48
CA ILE A 268 35.25 -10.77 29.07
C ILE A 268 34.48 -11.20 30.34
N PRO A 269 33.33 -10.59 30.66
CA PRO A 269 32.59 -10.94 31.87
C PRO A 269 32.10 -12.40 31.84
N SER A 270 32.03 -13.02 33.02
CA SER A 270 31.56 -14.40 33.20
C SER A 270 30.09 -14.54 32.82
N GLU A 271 29.27 -13.55 33.17
CA GLU A 271 27.85 -13.44 32.83
C GLU A 271 27.61 -12.36 31.75
N PRO A 272 26.55 -12.48 30.92
CA PRO A 272 26.23 -11.48 29.90
C PRO A 272 25.79 -10.17 30.55
N GLU A 273 26.57 -9.12 30.33
CA GLU A 273 26.22 -7.77 30.77
C GLU A 273 25.58 -6.98 29.62
N LEU A 274 24.41 -6.40 29.87
CA LEU A 274 23.65 -5.66 28.88
C LEU A 274 24.10 -4.20 28.81
N VAL A 275 24.28 -3.70 27.59
CA VAL A 275 24.63 -2.30 27.32
C VAL A 275 23.44 -1.38 27.60
N LYS A 276 23.66 -0.28 28.33
CA LYS A 276 22.64 0.66 28.77
C LYS A 276 22.89 2.09 28.27
N HIS A 277 21.84 2.90 28.29
CA HIS A 277 21.93 4.33 28.04
C HIS A 277 22.92 4.99 29.01
N GLY A 278 23.93 5.67 28.48
CA GLY A 278 24.94 6.40 29.22
C GLY A 278 26.28 5.67 29.35
N ASP A 279 26.35 4.39 28.97
CA ASP A 279 27.55 3.57 29.08
C ASP A 279 28.67 4.06 28.16
N LEU A 280 29.91 3.88 28.62
CA LEU A 280 31.13 4.14 27.87
C LEU A 280 31.65 2.81 27.30
N VAL A 281 31.83 2.76 25.99
CA VAL A 281 32.24 1.55 25.27
C VAL A 281 33.42 1.82 24.33
N ARG A 282 34.08 0.74 23.92
CA ARG A 282 34.98 0.71 22.76
C ARG A 282 34.37 -0.19 21.69
N LEU A 283 34.53 0.19 20.42
CA LEU A 283 34.04 -0.59 19.29
C LEU A 283 35.25 -1.19 18.57
N GLU A 284 35.43 -2.50 18.66
CA GLU A 284 36.50 -3.23 17.95
C GLU A 284 35.94 -3.80 16.64
N HIS A 285 36.61 -3.54 15.53
CA HIS A 285 36.26 -4.18 14.27
C HIS A 285 36.71 -5.65 14.28
N VAL A 286 35.79 -6.57 13.99
CA VAL A 286 36.00 -8.02 14.21
C VAL A 286 37.13 -8.58 13.34
N ILE A 287 37.22 -8.14 12.08
CA ILE A 287 38.21 -8.67 11.12
C ILE A 287 39.60 -8.08 11.36
N THR A 288 39.69 -6.76 11.54
CA THR A 288 40.99 -6.06 11.61
C THR A 288 41.53 -5.93 13.03
N ARG A 289 40.73 -6.25 14.05
CA ARG A 289 41.10 -6.15 15.48
C ARG A 289 41.52 -4.74 15.92
N ARG A 290 41.09 -3.71 15.19
CA ARG A 290 41.32 -2.29 15.47
C ARG A 290 40.12 -1.68 16.17
N ASN A 291 40.36 -0.75 17.10
CA ASN A 291 39.30 0.03 17.76
C ASN A 291 38.89 1.23 16.92
N LEU A 292 37.60 1.59 16.99
CA LEU A 292 37.11 2.86 16.43
C LEU A 292 37.66 4.03 17.24
N HIS A 293 38.40 4.90 16.56
CA HIS A 293 39.17 5.97 17.14
C HIS A 293 38.83 7.32 16.50
N SER A 294 38.93 8.41 17.25
CA SER A 294 38.92 9.75 16.66
C SER A 294 39.91 10.68 17.33
N HIS A 295 40.56 11.52 16.53
CA HIS A 295 41.58 12.46 16.96
C HIS A 295 41.34 13.83 16.30
N LYS A 296 41.96 14.89 16.82
CA LYS A 296 41.74 16.28 16.34
C LYS A 296 42.30 16.61 14.95
N GLU A 297 42.61 15.63 14.13
CA GLU A 297 42.93 15.86 12.72
C GLU A 297 41.66 16.04 11.90
N ILE A 298 41.77 16.83 10.84
CA ILE A 298 40.64 17.18 10.00
C ILE A 298 40.24 15.98 9.14
N ALA A 299 38.94 15.71 9.02
CA ALA A 299 38.45 14.63 8.16
C ALA A 299 38.85 14.86 6.68
N PRO A 300 39.12 13.79 5.90
CA PRO A 300 39.67 13.90 4.55
C PRO A 300 38.88 14.86 3.63
N ILE A 301 37.54 14.80 3.68
CA ILE A 301 36.64 15.60 2.85
C ILE A 301 35.91 16.65 3.67
N SER A 302 35.40 16.30 4.85
CA SER A 302 34.64 17.22 5.69
C SER A 302 35.55 18.09 6.58
N LYS A 303 35.98 19.24 6.05
CA LYS A 303 36.96 20.13 6.71
C LYS A 303 36.59 20.67 8.09
N LYS A 304 35.32 20.54 8.52
CA LYS A 304 34.82 20.96 9.84
C LYS A 304 34.66 19.79 10.83
N HIS A 305 34.91 18.56 10.39
CA HIS A 305 34.79 17.36 11.22
C HIS A 305 36.18 16.83 11.57
N TYR A 306 36.24 16.05 12.65
CA TYR A 306 37.41 15.28 13.02
C TYR A 306 37.45 13.94 12.30
N GLN A 307 38.65 13.48 11.98
CA GLN A 307 38.84 12.19 11.35
C GLN A 307 38.50 11.05 12.32
N VAL A 308 37.88 10.00 11.78
CA VAL A 308 37.62 8.74 12.49
C VAL A 308 38.43 7.65 11.78
N THR A 309 39.14 6.84 12.56
CA THR A 309 40.07 5.82 12.06
C THR A 309 39.95 4.53 12.87
N GLY A 310 40.64 3.47 12.43
CA GLY A 310 40.90 2.29 13.24
C GLY A 310 42.27 2.39 13.92
N TYR A 311 42.33 2.36 15.24
CA TYR A 311 43.57 2.48 16.03
C TYR A 311 43.78 1.28 16.95
N GLY A 312 45.00 1.13 17.47
CA GLY A 312 45.33 0.06 18.42
C GLY A 312 45.54 -1.31 17.79
N GLU A 313 45.91 -2.33 18.56
CA GLU A 313 46.08 -3.72 18.07
C GLU A 313 45.48 -4.72 19.04
N ASN A 314 44.81 -5.76 18.52
CA ASN A 314 44.11 -6.77 19.34
C ASN A 314 43.13 -6.16 20.35
N GLY A 315 42.50 -5.04 19.97
CA GLY A 315 41.56 -4.30 20.82
C GLY A 315 42.21 -3.47 21.93
N THR A 316 43.53 -3.46 22.05
CA THR A 316 44.27 -2.55 22.95
C THR A 316 44.42 -1.19 22.28
N GLY A 317 44.17 -0.11 23.00
CA GLY A 317 44.27 1.25 22.48
C GLY A 317 44.26 2.30 23.58
N ASP A 318 43.83 3.52 23.27
CA ASP A 318 43.98 4.68 24.16
C ASP A 318 42.62 5.29 24.60
N ALA A 319 42.68 6.43 25.29
CA ALA A 319 41.49 7.11 25.79
C ALA A 319 40.63 7.75 24.67
N ASN A 320 41.14 7.85 23.44
CA ASN A 320 40.41 8.36 22.27
C ASN A 320 39.61 7.26 21.54
N ASP A 321 39.65 6.02 22.04
CA ASP A 321 38.80 4.93 21.54
C ASP A 321 37.43 4.87 22.25
N VAL A 322 37.18 5.77 23.21
CA VAL A 322 36.05 5.69 24.13
C VAL A 322 34.85 6.49 23.62
N TRP A 323 33.72 5.78 23.44
CA TRP A 323 32.46 6.33 22.95
C TRP A 323 31.35 6.15 23.98
N LYS A 324 30.63 7.22 24.28
CA LYS A 324 29.44 7.20 25.13
C LYS A 324 28.20 6.90 24.29
N ILE A 325 27.42 5.89 24.70
CA ILE A 325 26.16 5.53 24.04
C ILE A 325 25.02 6.36 24.63
N LEU A 326 24.34 7.11 23.77
CA LEU A 326 23.11 7.81 24.12
C LEU A 326 21.94 7.25 23.30
N ILE A 327 20.95 6.67 23.97
CA ILE A 327 19.69 6.24 23.35
C ILE A 327 18.74 7.44 23.28
N THR A 328 18.15 7.69 22.11
CA THR A 328 17.20 8.79 21.90
C THR A 328 15.91 8.55 22.70
N ASN A 329 15.42 9.58 23.40
CA ASN A 329 14.16 9.58 24.18
C ASN A 329 14.07 8.53 25.32
N LYS A 330 15.21 8.03 25.81
CA LYS A 330 15.30 7.10 26.94
C LYS A 330 16.04 7.73 28.12
N ARG A 331 15.87 7.18 29.34
CA ARG A 331 16.54 7.67 30.56
C ARG A 331 17.76 6.80 30.88
N ASN A 332 18.66 7.29 31.73
CA ASN A 332 19.80 6.50 32.21
C ASN A 332 19.32 5.16 32.79
N GLY A 333 19.93 4.06 32.34
CA GLY A 333 19.62 2.70 32.79
C GLY A 333 18.80 1.85 31.80
N ASP A 334 18.20 2.47 30.78
CA ASP A 334 17.47 1.72 29.75
C ASP A 334 18.43 0.89 28.87
N VAL A 335 18.06 -0.38 28.62
CA VAL A 335 18.88 -1.33 27.84
C VAL A 335 18.78 -1.04 26.34
N VAL A 336 19.90 -1.28 25.64
CA VAL A 336 19.99 -1.26 24.18
C VAL A 336 19.37 -2.54 23.61
N GLU A 337 18.39 -2.38 22.73
CA GLU A 337 17.73 -3.46 22.00
C GLU A 337 18.10 -3.42 20.52
N THR A 338 18.28 -4.59 19.90
CA THR A 338 18.50 -4.68 18.46
C THR A 338 17.26 -4.25 17.68
N VAL A 339 17.46 -3.63 16.52
CA VAL A 339 16.47 -3.11 15.56
C VAL A 339 15.62 -1.92 16.07
N THR A 340 15.30 -1.84 17.36
CA THR A 340 14.36 -0.85 17.91
C THR A 340 15.04 0.40 18.47
N SER A 341 16.24 0.29 19.02
CA SER A 341 16.92 1.39 19.71
C SER A 341 17.67 2.31 18.72
N LYS A 342 17.43 3.62 18.81
CA LYS A 342 18.18 4.65 18.06
C LYS A 342 19.27 5.27 18.94
N LEU A 343 20.51 5.03 18.58
CA LEU A 343 21.71 5.33 19.36
C LEU A 343 22.46 6.52 18.77
N LYS A 344 23.19 7.23 19.61
CA LYS A 344 24.27 8.15 19.24
C LYS A 344 25.54 7.71 19.95
N PHE A 345 26.65 7.65 19.22
CA PHE A 345 27.97 7.46 19.79
C PHE A 345 28.65 8.81 19.93
N VAL A 346 28.89 9.23 21.16
CA VAL A 346 29.53 10.51 21.47
C VAL A 346 30.95 10.24 21.92
N HIS A 347 31.91 10.80 21.21
CA HIS A 347 33.31 10.67 21.59
C HIS A 347 33.55 11.32 22.96
N TYR A 348 34.15 10.58 23.89
CA TYR A 348 34.25 10.99 25.29
C TYR A 348 35.10 12.25 25.48
N LEU A 349 36.30 12.30 24.90
CA LEU A 349 37.25 13.41 25.09
C LEU A 349 37.02 14.63 24.18
N HIS A 350 36.65 14.40 22.92
CA HIS A 350 36.51 15.46 21.92
C HIS A 350 35.08 16.03 21.80
N HIS A 351 34.12 15.46 22.53
CA HIS A 351 32.72 15.91 22.56
C HIS A 351 32.10 16.09 21.16
N CYS A 352 32.44 15.19 20.24
CA CYS A 352 31.88 15.12 18.89
C CYS A 352 31.03 13.85 18.75
N VAL A 353 30.11 13.85 17.80
CA VAL A 353 29.23 12.70 17.54
C VAL A 353 29.69 11.95 16.30
N LEU A 354 29.71 10.62 16.38
CA LEU A 354 29.98 9.75 15.24
C LEU A 354 28.87 9.91 14.20
N THR A 355 29.25 10.32 12.99
CA THR A 355 28.29 10.60 11.92
C THR A 355 28.79 10.13 10.58
N CYS A 356 27.85 9.90 9.66
CA CYS A 356 28.16 9.84 8.25
C CYS A 356 28.05 11.26 7.66
N SER A 357 29.13 11.77 7.07
CA SER A 357 29.15 13.15 6.55
C SER A 357 28.27 13.36 5.32
N GLY A 358 27.78 12.26 4.72
CA GLY A 358 27.01 12.25 3.46
C GLY A 358 27.86 12.52 2.22
N LYS A 359 29.19 12.69 2.37
CA LYS A 359 30.13 12.89 1.26
C LYS A 359 30.84 11.59 0.93
N THR A 360 31.15 11.42 -0.36
CA THR A 360 31.85 10.24 -0.86
C THR A 360 33.36 10.45 -0.86
N LEU A 361 34.12 9.45 -0.41
CA LEU A 361 35.58 9.44 -0.48
C LEU A 361 36.07 9.31 -1.93
N PRO A 362 37.28 9.80 -2.25
CA PRO A 362 37.89 9.63 -3.57
C PRO A 362 38.27 8.16 -3.84
N LYS A 363 38.80 7.87 -5.04
CA LYS A 363 39.13 6.50 -5.49
C LYS A 363 40.01 5.70 -4.52
N TRP A 364 40.88 6.35 -3.74
CA TRP A 364 41.71 5.69 -2.73
C TRP A 364 40.89 5.09 -1.56
N GLY A 365 39.70 5.64 -1.29
CA GLY A 365 38.73 5.11 -0.33
C GLY A 365 37.60 4.33 -1.01
N TYR A 366 37.87 3.76 -2.18
CA TYR A 366 36.95 2.94 -2.97
C TYR A 366 35.57 3.58 -3.24
N SER A 367 35.48 4.92 -3.23
CA SER A 367 34.22 5.64 -3.40
C SER A 367 33.13 5.31 -2.37
N GLN A 368 33.53 4.98 -1.14
CA GLN A 368 32.63 4.77 -0.01
C GLN A 368 32.22 6.10 0.66
N GLN A 369 31.23 6.07 1.55
CA GLN A 369 30.85 7.27 2.31
C GLN A 369 31.85 7.58 3.42
N GLU A 370 32.10 8.87 3.68
CA GLU A 370 33.00 9.32 4.74
C GLU A 370 32.30 9.24 6.12
N VAL A 371 32.88 8.42 7.01
CA VAL A 371 32.58 8.45 8.44
C VAL A 371 33.52 9.44 9.13
N SER A 372 32.97 10.29 9.99
CA SER A 372 33.72 11.34 10.68
C SER A 372 33.09 11.68 12.03
N CYS A 373 33.81 12.41 12.87
CA CYS A 373 33.29 12.87 14.16
C CYS A 373 32.93 14.35 14.06
N ASN A 374 31.63 14.66 14.15
CA ASN A 374 31.11 16.00 13.96
C ASN A 374 30.97 16.70 15.33
N PRO A 375 31.62 17.87 15.55
CA PRO A 375 31.45 18.64 16.77
C PRO A 375 30.00 19.09 17.03
N ASN A 376 29.15 19.13 15.99
CA ASN A 376 27.73 19.44 16.15
C ASN A 376 26.92 18.21 16.61
N MET A 377 26.66 18.14 17.91
CA MET A 377 25.89 17.06 18.57
C MET A 377 24.43 16.90 18.07
N ARG A 378 23.88 17.92 17.40
CA ARG A 378 22.51 17.92 16.85
C ARG A 378 22.45 17.42 15.40
N ASP A 379 23.54 16.83 14.91
CA ASP A 379 23.55 16.19 13.59
C ASP A 379 22.48 15.10 13.50
N LYS A 380 21.70 15.13 12.41
CA LYS A 380 20.63 14.18 12.12
C LYS A 380 21.19 12.87 11.55
N ASN A 381 22.35 12.91 10.92
CA ASN A 381 23.03 11.74 10.32
C ASN A 381 23.80 10.90 11.34
N ALA A 382 23.81 11.33 12.60
CA ALA A 382 24.55 10.68 13.69
C ALA A 382 23.73 9.65 14.47
N LEU A 383 22.56 9.25 13.95
CA LEU A 383 21.69 8.24 14.55
C LEU A 383 22.03 6.86 13.98
N TRP A 384 22.32 5.92 14.87
CA TRP A 384 22.70 4.54 14.55
C TRP A 384 21.69 3.55 15.13
N ASN A 385 21.59 2.37 14.54
CA ASN A 385 20.83 1.23 15.06
C ASN A 385 21.73 -0.02 15.05
N ILE A 386 21.42 -1.01 15.89
CA ILE A 386 22.10 -2.31 15.89
C ILE A 386 21.15 -3.31 15.25
N GLU A 387 21.52 -3.91 14.13
CA GLU A 387 20.60 -4.78 13.37
C GLU A 387 20.76 -6.27 13.68
N ASP A 388 21.99 -6.72 13.93
CA ASP A 388 22.30 -8.10 14.28
C ASP A 388 23.23 -8.15 15.51
N ASN A 389 23.13 -9.20 16.31
CA ASN A 389 23.97 -9.44 17.49
C ASN A 389 24.21 -10.93 17.68
N GLN A 390 25.48 -11.35 17.61
CA GLN A 390 25.89 -12.74 17.80
C GLN A 390 26.73 -12.84 19.08
N TYR A 391 26.19 -13.51 20.10
CA TYR A 391 26.90 -13.74 21.36
C TYR A 391 26.71 -15.18 21.84
N ALA A 392 27.82 -15.93 21.92
CA ALA A 392 27.83 -17.38 22.15
C ALA A 392 27.19 -17.85 23.46
N LYS A 393 27.01 -16.96 24.46
CA LYS A 393 26.38 -17.27 25.75
C LYS A 393 24.87 -16.97 25.78
N LEU A 394 24.28 -16.53 24.67
CA LEU A 394 22.83 -16.40 24.51
C LEU A 394 22.27 -17.65 23.80
N PRO A 395 21.07 -18.14 24.16
CA PRO A 395 20.51 -19.37 23.59
C PRO A 395 20.20 -19.25 22.09
N ASN A 396 20.62 -20.26 21.30
CA ASN A 396 20.29 -20.40 19.87
C ASN A 396 18.85 -20.89 19.64
N VAL A 397 18.21 -20.39 18.59
CA VAL A 397 16.79 -20.62 18.29
C VAL A 397 16.59 -21.72 17.23
N SER A 398 15.51 -22.51 17.37
CA SER A 398 15.24 -23.80 16.68
C SER A 398 14.87 -23.76 15.17
N PHE A 399 14.96 -24.91 14.48
CA PHE A 399 14.62 -25.19 13.06
C PHE A 399 13.21 -24.81 12.53
N ARG A 400 12.32 -24.21 13.34
CA ARG A 400 11.12 -23.49 12.85
C ARG A 400 11.47 -22.22 12.05
N VAL A 401 12.75 -21.83 12.02
CA VAL A 401 13.32 -20.68 11.31
C VAL A 401 13.45 -20.89 9.78
N TYR A 402 13.43 -22.13 9.28
CA TYR A 402 13.54 -22.41 7.83
C TYR A 402 12.21 -22.51 7.09
N ALA A 403 11.07 -22.37 7.78
CA ALA A 403 9.82 -22.15 7.07
C ALA A 403 9.96 -20.79 6.37
N PRO A 404 9.85 -20.71 5.02
CA PRO A 404 9.92 -19.43 4.34
C PRO A 404 8.93 -18.51 5.00
N GLY A 405 9.41 -17.32 5.36
CA GLY A 405 8.59 -16.33 6.04
C GLY A 405 7.37 -16.00 5.19
N PHE A 406 6.39 -15.32 5.78
CA PHE A 406 5.24 -14.85 5.00
C PHE A 406 5.69 -14.05 3.77
N LEU A 407 6.73 -13.20 3.91
CA LEU A 407 7.27 -12.40 2.82
C LEU A 407 7.94 -13.24 1.73
N ASP A 408 8.70 -14.28 2.09
CA ASP A 408 9.33 -15.16 1.10
C ASP A 408 8.27 -15.91 0.29
N ARG A 409 7.26 -16.48 0.95
CA ARG A 409 6.12 -17.13 0.28
C ARG A 409 5.32 -16.15 -0.56
N PHE A 410 5.16 -14.92 -0.07
CA PHE A 410 4.47 -13.86 -0.79
C PHE A 410 5.22 -13.50 -2.08
N LEU A 411 6.54 -13.28 -2.00
CA LEU A 411 7.38 -12.97 -3.16
C LEU A 411 7.45 -14.12 -4.15
N GLU A 412 7.66 -15.35 -3.67
CA GLU A 412 7.65 -16.56 -4.49
C GLU A 412 6.30 -16.71 -5.21
N SER A 413 5.18 -16.58 -4.48
CA SER A 413 3.84 -16.64 -5.08
C SER A 413 3.64 -15.59 -6.18
N HIS A 414 4.12 -14.35 -5.98
CA HIS A 414 4.01 -13.30 -7.00
C HIS A 414 4.92 -13.57 -8.20
N ALA A 415 6.12 -14.12 -7.98
CA ALA A 415 7.02 -14.51 -9.06
C ALA A 415 6.38 -15.59 -9.95
N VAL A 416 5.79 -16.62 -9.33
CA VAL A 416 5.09 -17.69 -10.08
C VAL A 416 3.83 -17.12 -10.77
N MET A 417 3.08 -16.19 -10.16
CA MET A 417 1.95 -15.51 -10.82
C MET A 417 2.38 -14.77 -12.10
N LEU A 418 3.49 -14.04 -12.04
CA LEU A 418 4.04 -13.31 -13.19
C LEU A 418 4.52 -14.26 -14.28
N GLN A 419 5.24 -15.32 -13.90
CA GLN A 419 5.70 -16.35 -14.83
C GLN A 419 4.52 -17.08 -15.50
N GLY A 420 3.53 -17.49 -14.69
CA GLY A 420 2.31 -18.12 -15.20
C GLY A 420 1.58 -17.21 -16.19
N ASN A 421 1.54 -15.90 -15.94
CA ASN A 421 0.94 -14.94 -16.86
C ASN A 421 1.75 -14.72 -18.15
N SER A 422 3.09 -14.77 -18.10
CA SER A 422 3.92 -14.68 -19.32
C SER A 422 3.86 -15.94 -20.19
N ASP A 423 3.63 -17.09 -19.55
CA ASP A 423 3.53 -18.38 -20.23
C ASP A 423 2.13 -18.67 -20.81
N LEU A 424 1.13 -17.84 -20.47
CA LEU A 424 -0.21 -17.89 -21.07
C LEU A 424 -0.16 -17.49 -22.54
N LYS A 425 0.01 -18.47 -23.42
CA LYS A 425 -0.16 -18.34 -24.86
C LYS A 425 -1.57 -18.76 -25.25
N VAL A 426 -2.14 -18.07 -26.25
CA VAL A 426 -3.44 -18.43 -26.85
C VAL A 426 -3.33 -19.87 -27.34
N LYS A 427 -4.19 -20.75 -26.82
CA LYS A 427 -4.26 -22.13 -27.32
C LYS A 427 -5.00 -22.15 -28.66
N GLU A 428 -4.57 -23.02 -29.56
CA GLU A 428 -5.27 -23.21 -30.83
C GLU A 428 -6.73 -23.63 -30.58
N GLY A 429 -7.67 -22.91 -31.18
CA GLY A 429 -9.12 -23.16 -31.02
C GLY A 429 -9.82 -22.40 -29.90
N GLU A 430 -9.11 -21.61 -29.07
CA GLU A 430 -9.75 -20.75 -28.08
C GLU A 430 -10.30 -19.45 -28.69
N VAL A 431 -11.44 -18.99 -28.17
CA VAL A 431 -12.08 -17.73 -28.58
C VAL A 431 -11.23 -16.57 -28.06
N SER A 432 -10.46 -15.94 -28.94
CA SER A 432 -9.64 -14.77 -28.62
C SER A 432 -10.00 -13.55 -29.47
N SER A 433 -9.74 -12.36 -28.95
CA SER A 433 -9.96 -11.07 -29.64
C SER A 433 -8.74 -10.17 -29.48
N ARG A 434 -8.58 -9.20 -30.39
CA ARG A 434 -7.49 -8.22 -30.37
C ARG A 434 -7.95 -6.91 -29.72
N PRO A 435 -7.10 -6.18 -28.97
CA PRO A 435 -7.51 -4.97 -28.26
C PRO A 435 -8.19 -3.89 -29.11
N TRP A 436 -7.76 -3.70 -30.37
CA TRP A 436 -8.35 -2.71 -31.27
C TRP A 436 -9.78 -3.05 -31.71
N GLN A 437 -10.22 -4.30 -31.52
CA GLN A 437 -11.55 -4.77 -31.91
C GLN A 437 -12.63 -4.32 -30.92
N TRP A 438 -12.27 -4.12 -29.64
CA TRP A 438 -13.22 -3.85 -28.58
C TRP A 438 -13.95 -2.51 -28.74
N PRO A 439 -13.29 -1.37 -29.08
CA PRO A 439 -13.97 -0.08 -29.19
C PRO A 439 -14.98 0.00 -30.34
N ILE A 440 -14.84 -0.83 -31.37
CA ILE A 440 -15.71 -0.87 -32.55
C ILE A 440 -16.64 -2.09 -32.59
N ASN A 441 -16.65 -2.89 -31.51
CA ASN A 441 -17.40 -4.14 -31.40
C ASN A 441 -17.24 -5.06 -32.63
N TYR A 442 -16.00 -5.21 -33.10
CA TYR A 442 -15.70 -6.02 -34.28
C TYR A 442 -15.30 -7.44 -33.88
N ARG A 443 -15.94 -8.45 -34.46
CA ARG A 443 -15.54 -9.85 -34.27
C ARG A 443 -15.10 -10.41 -35.61
N VAL A 444 -13.85 -10.86 -35.70
CA VAL A 444 -13.39 -11.64 -36.84
C VAL A 444 -13.96 -13.04 -36.67
N ASN A 445 -14.81 -13.46 -37.61
CA ASN A 445 -15.16 -14.87 -37.73
C ASN A 445 -13.93 -15.58 -38.30
N TYR A 446 -13.30 -16.41 -37.48
CA TYR A 446 -12.29 -17.37 -37.93
C TYR A 446 -12.96 -18.71 -38.18
#